data_AF-A0AA36D3K4-F1
#
_entry.id   AF-A0AA36D3K4-F1
#
_cell.length_a   1.000
_cell.length_b   1.000
_cell.length_c   1.000
_cell.angle_alpha   90.00
_cell.angle_beta   90.00
_cell.angle_gamma   90.00
#
_symmetry.space_group_name_H-M   'P 1'
#
loop_
_entity.id
_entity.type
_entity.pdbx_description
1 polymer ?
#
loop_
_entity_poly.entity_id
_entity_poly.type
_entity_poly.pdbx_seq_one_letter_code
_entity_poly.pdbx_strand_id
1 'polypeptide(L)'
;MYNIEVDGLGYIGPVYTWPDKQGIRRVIWKNVAGSAGCMLILVILYSGVCCFGLRLFGYIKNSMASHNTKKMNLQLLQLLLIQAVVPLFFEYIPCIMTVFGGYLGLPLSNSYSLVAPVFISGYAPMEAFVTILGFPVYRRRLFRCAPVRRIGVKYTKSQQTMTRTETVKS
;
A
#
# COMPACT_ATOMS: atom_id res chain seq x y z
N MET A 1 42.22 -7.73 -8.68
CA MET A 1 41.17 -8.74 -8.44
C MET A 1 40.88 -8.73 -6.95
N TYR A 2 39.81 -8.07 -6.52
CA TYR A 2 39.50 -7.96 -5.09
C TYR A 2 38.89 -9.27 -4.61
N ASN A 3 39.70 -10.06 -3.90
CA ASN A 3 39.28 -11.24 -3.15
C ASN A 3 38.68 -10.75 -1.82
N ILE A 4 37.53 -10.08 -1.91
CA ILE A 4 36.69 -9.79 -0.75
C ILE A 4 35.81 -11.01 -0.62
N GLU A 5 35.98 -11.74 0.47
CA GLU A 5 35.13 -12.83 0.89
C GLU A 5 33.68 -12.33 0.89
N VAL A 6 32.94 -12.74 -0.15
CA VAL A 6 31.57 -12.29 -0.43
C VAL A 6 30.60 -12.76 0.67
N ASP A 7 31.05 -13.71 1.50
CA ASP A 7 30.32 -14.29 2.63
C ASP A 7 30.16 -13.32 3.81
N GLY A 8 30.91 -12.21 3.83
CA GLY A 8 30.76 -11.10 4.79
C GLY A 8 29.86 -9.95 4.30
N LEU A 9 29.40 -10.00 3.04
CA LEU A 9 28.57 -8.96 2.40
C LEU A 9 27.08 -9.34 2.37
N GLY A 10 26.62 -10.09 3.37
CA GLY A 10 25.20 -10.39 3.62
C GLY A 10 24.42 -9.16 4.09
N TYR A 11 24.49 -8.04 3.37
CA TYR A 11 23.79 -6.82 3.70
C TYR A 11 23.18 -6.18 2.44
N ILE A 12 21.97 -6.63 2.09
CA ILE A 12 21.09 -6.00 1.07
C ILE A 12 20.39 -4.78 1.71
N GLY A 13 21.16 -3.91 2.37
CA GLY A 13 20.67 -2.67 2.98
C GLY A 13 21.51 -1.48 2.54
N PRO A 14 21.04 -0.23 2.76
CA PRO A 14 21.82 0.95 2.42
C PRO A 14 23.14 0.88 3.19
N VAL A 15 24.27 0.84 2.50
CA VAL A 15 25.56 0.71 3.18
C VAL A 15 25.88 2.03 3.85
N TYR A 16 25.54 2.12 5.13
CA TYR A 16 25.76 3.31 5.95
C TYR A 16 27.21 3.39 6.43
N THR A 17 27.91 2.25 6.51
CA THR A 17 29.31 2.17 6.92
C THR A 17 30.09 1.22 6.03
N TRP A 18 31.17 1.73 5.41
CA TRP A 18 32.18 0.88 4.79
C TRP A 18 33.40 0.82 5.72
N PRO A 19 34.03 -0.35 5.90
CA PRO A 19 35.31 -0.42 6.56
C PRO A 19 36.35 0.28 5.68
N ASP A 20 36.94 1.36 6.20
CA ASP A 20 38.12 1.98 5.59
C ASP A 20 39.32 1.01 5.75
N LYS A 21 40.37 1.15 4.93
CA LYS A 21 41.56 0.27 4.97
C LYS A 21 42.29 0.26 6.32
N GLN A 22 41.92 1.18 7.23
CA GLN A 22 42.44 1.30 8.60
C GLN A 22 41.47 0.77 9.69
N GLY A 23 40.39 0.07 9.31
CA GLY A 23 39.42 -0.49 10.26
C GLY A 23 38.46 0.52 10.90
N ILE A 24 38.54 1.80 10.54
CA ILE A 24 37.65 2.86 11.06
C ILE A 24 36.35 2.85 10.24
N ARG A 25 35.20 2.66 10.93
CA ARG A 25 33.87 2.75 10.32
C ARG A 25 33.50 4.21 10.06
N ARG A 26 33.38 4.61 8.79
CA ARG A 26 32.94 5.96 8.41
C ARG A 26 31.46 5.94 8.02
N VAL A 27 30.67 6.81 8.66
CA VAL A 27 29.26 7.00 8.34
C VAL A 27 29.10 7.89 7.11
N ILE A 28 28.39 7.42 6.09
CA ILE A 28 28.06 8.24 4.92
C ILE A 28 26.83 9.10 5.25
N TRP A 29 27.07 10.33 5.70
CA TRP A 29 26.02 11.29 6.05
C TRP A 29 25.02 11.58 4.90
N LYS A 30 25.46 11.44 3.65
CA LYS A 30 24.58 11.58 2.47
C LYS A 30 23.49 10.50 2.41
N ASN A 31 23.82 9.26 2.75
CA ASN A 31 22.85 8.15 2.77
C ASN A 31 21.89 8.29 3.96
N VAL A 32 22.41 8.76 5.10
CA VAL A 32 21.64 9.08 6.30
C VAL A 32 20.61 10.18 6.04
N ALA A 33 21.01 11.28 5.39
CA ALA A 33 20.11 12.37 5.06
C ALA A 33 19.04 11.92 4.04
N GLY A 34 19.44 11.10 3.05
CA GLY A 34 18.52 10.51 2.08
C GLY A 34 17.46 9.62 2.73
N SER A 35 17.86 8.70 3.61
CA SER A 35 16.91 7.81 4.29
C SER A 35 15.97 8.56 5.25
N ALA A 36 16.46 9.58 5.95
CA ALA A 36 15.63 10.45 6.77
C ALA A 36 14.57 11.20 5.93
N GLY A 37 14.97 11.70 4.75
CA GLY A 37 14.06 12.32 3.79
C GLY A 37 12.98 11.35 3.30
N CYS A 38 13.36 10.12 2.96
CA CYS A 38 12.40 9.08 2.57
C CYS A 38 11.40 8.79 3.69
N MET A 39 11.84 8.66 4.95
CA MET A 39 10.95 8.44 6.10
C MET A 39 9.96 9.59 6.30
N LEU A 40 10.39 10.84 6.16
CA LEU A 40 9.50 12.01 6.26
C LEU A 40 8.42 12.00 5.18
N ILE A 41 8.79 11.70 3.93
CA ILE A 41 7.84 11.61 2.82
C ILE A 41 6.79 10.53 3.12
N LEU A 42 7.22 9.36 3.61
CA LEU A 42 6.32 8.27 3.98
C LEU A 42 5.30 8.69 5.04
N VAL A 43 5.75 9.35 6.10
CA VAL A 43 4.86 9.86 7.17
C VAL A 43 3.86 10.87 6.59
N ILE A 44 4.29 11.79 5.74
CA ILE A 44 3.42 12.78 5.09
C ILE A 44 2.37 12.08 4.22
N LEU A 45 2.77 11.11 3.39
CA LEU A 45 1.85 10.39 2.51
C LEU A 45 0.81 9.59 3.29
N TYR A 46 1.22 8.82 4.30
CA TYR A 46 0.30 8.03 5.13
C TYR A 46 -0.65 8.90 5.95
N SER A 47 -0.15 10.00 6.51
CA SER A 47 -1.00 10.97 7.21
C SER A 47 -2.00 11.61 6.24
N GLY A 48 -1.59 11.93 5.01
CA GLY A 48 -2.45 12.44 3.95
C GLY A 48 -3.57 11.47 3.58
N VAL A 49 -3.25 10.18 3.41
CA VAL A 49 -4.25 9.12 3.16
C VAL A 49 -5.25 9.02 4.31
N CYS A 50 -4.79 9.06 5.56
CA CYS A 50 -5.67 9.00 6.74
C CYS A 50 -6.58 10.23 6.82
N CYS A 51 -6.01 11.43 6.71
CA CYS A 51 -6.75 12.70 6.72
C CYS A 51 -7.79 12.76 5.60
N PHE A 52 -7.39 12.43 4.36
CA PHE A 52 -8.28 12.41 3.22
C PHE A 52 -9.35 11.34 3.37
N GLY A 53 -9.00 10.15 3.87
CA GLY A 53 -9.95 9.07 4.13
C GLY A 53 -11.04 9.47 5.13
N LEU A 54 -10.67 10.14 6.22
CA LEU A 54 -11.63 10.66 7.21
C LEU A 54 -12.53 11.75 6.62
N ARG A 55 -11.97 12.68 5.85
CA ARG A 55 -12.75 13.73 5.16
C ARG A 55 -13.73 13.14 4.15
N LEU A 56 -13.27 12.17 3.35
CA LEU A 56 -14.08 11.50 2.35
C LEU A 56 -15.20 10.68 2.99
N PHE A 57 -14.93 10.03 4.13
CA PHE A 57 -15.97 9.33 4.90
C PHE A 57 -17.08 10.28 5.36
N GLY A 58 -16.71 11.44 5.92
CA GLY A 58 -17.68 12.48 6.30
C GLY A 58 -18.48 13.02 5.12
N TYR A 59 -17.81 13.26 3.98
CA TYR A 59 -18.44 13.73 2.75
C TYR A 59 -19.46 12.73 2.20
N ILE A 60 -19.12 11.43 2.12
CA ILE A 60 -20.02 10.40 1.61
C ILE A 60 -21.24 10.23 2.52
N LYS A 61 -21.05 10.33 3.85
CA LYS A 61 -22.14 10.26 4.83
C LYS A 61 -23.17 11.37 4.58
N ASN A 62 -22.70 12.60 4.38
CA ASN A 62 -23.54 13.79 4.23
C ASN A 62 -24.01 14.08 2.79
N SER A 63 -23.47 13.36 1.79
CA SER A 63 -23.86 13.53 0.38
C SER A 63 -25.35 13.18 0.13
N MET A 64 -25.99 13.82 -0.85
CA MET A 64 -27.33 13.42 -1.33
C MET A 64 -27.31 12.16 -2.23
N ALA A 65 -26.17 11.49 -2.36
CA ALA A 65 -26.05 10.28 -3.17
C ALA A 65 -27.02 9.16 -2.73
N SER A 66 -27.45 8.34 -3.70
CA SER A 66 -28.32 7.19 -3.43
C SER A 66 -27.70 6.23 -2.42
N HIS A 67 -28.53 5.53 -1.64
CA HIS A 67 -28.07 4.57 -0.63
C HIS A 67 -27.10 3.51 -1.19
N ASN A 68 -27.35 3.06 -2.43
CA ASN A 68 -26.48 2.09 -3.12
C ASN A 68 -25.12 2.70 -3.50
N THR A 69 -25.09 3.94 -3.99
CA THR A 69 -23.85 4.65 -4.33
C THR A 69 -23.00 4.92 -3.10
N LYS A 70 -23.61 5.36 -2.00
CA LYS A 70 -22.91 5.57 -0.71
C LYS A 70 -22.25 4.30 -0.22
N LYS A 71 -22.99 3.19 -0.23
CA LYS A 71 -22.46 1.88 0.20
C LYS A 71 -21.26 1.45 -0.65
N MET A 72 -21.35 1.61 -1.97
CA MET A 72 -20.24 1.26 -2.86
C MET A 72 -19.00 2.13 -2.63
N ASN A 73 -19.18 3.44 -2.48
CA ASN A 73 -18.07 4.38 -2.23
C ASN A 73 -17.41 4.12 -0.86
N LEU A 74 -18.19 3.81 0.17
CA LEU A 74 -17.66 3.43 1.48
C LEU A 74 -16.89 2.11 1.43
N GLN A 75 -17.35 1.14 0.66
CA GLN A 75 -16.63 -0.13 0.49
C GLN A 75 -15.28 0.07 -0.20
N LEU A 76 -15.23 0.91 -1.26
CA LEU A 76 -13.98 1.29 -1.92
C LEU A 76 -13.01 1.99 -0.96
N LEU A 77 -13.53 2.93 -0.17
CA LEU A 77 -12.74 3.67 0.82
C LEU A 77 -12.18 2.74 1.90
N GLN A 78 -13.01 1.85 2.45
CA GLN A 78 -12.58 0.86 3.43
C GLN A 78 -11.51 -0.06 2.84
N LEU A 79 -11.65 -0.47 1.59
CA LEU A 79 -10.67 -1.31 0.93
C LEU A 79 -9.33 -0.61 0.74
N LEU A 80 -9.35 0.65 0.30
CA LEU A 80 -8.15 1.46 0.15
C LEU A 80 -7.39 1.60 1.48
N LEU A 81 -8.13 1.79 2.58
CA LEU A 81 -7.54 1.86 3.93
C LEU A 81 -6.94 0.52 4.35
N ILE A 82 -7.63 -0.60 4.11
CA ILE A 82 -7.10 -1.94 4.40
C ILE A 82 -5.86 -2.23 3.57
N GLN A 83 -5.87 -1.87 2.28
CA GLN A 83 -4.75 -2.06 1.37
C GLN A 83 -3.53 -1.25 1.79
N ALA A 84 -3.71 -0.02 2.28
CA ALA A 84 -2.63 0.80 2.82
C ALA A 84 -1.99 0.21 4.09
N VAL A 85 -2.72 -0.64 4.83
CA VAL A 85 -2.18 -1.32 6.03
C VAL A 85 -1.27 -2.51 5.67
N VAL A 86 -1.45 -3.14 4.51
CA VAL A 86 -0.64 -4.29 4.08
C VAL A 86 0.85 -3.95 3.92
N PRO A 87 1.26 -2.90 3.18
CA PRO A 87 2.66 -2.54 3.06
C PRO A 87 3.27 -2.10 4.39
N LEU A 88 2.48 -1.50 5.31
CA LEU A 88 2.92 -1.16 6.68
C LEU A 88 3.52 -2.36 7.41
N PHE A 89 2.93 -3.55 7.25
CA PHE A 89 3.44 -4.75 7.91
C PHE A 89 4.51 -5.49 7.09
N PHE A 90 4.30 -5.65 5.78
CA PHE A 90 5.17 -6.52 4.97
C PHE A 90 6.44 -5.83 4.49
N GLU A 91 6.41 -4.52 4.28
CA GLU A 91 7.53 -3.79 3.63
C GLU A 91 8.14 -2.73 4.54
N TYR A 92 7.35 -1.99 5.31
CA TYR A 92 7.91 -0.96 6.19
C TYR A 92 8.63 -1.52 7.42
N ILE A 93 8.16 -2.62 8.02
CA ILE A 93 8.87 -3.26 9.14
C ILE A 93 10.30 -3.67 8.74
N PRO A 94 10.54 -4.44 7.67
CA PRO A 94 11.90 -4.75 7.25
C PRO A 94 12.67 -3.49 6.86
N CYS A 95 12.07 -2.55 6.14
CA CYS A 95 12.77 -1.31 5.78
C CYS A 95 13.25 -0.51 7.02
N ILE A 96 12.38 -0.31 8.01
CA ILE A 96 12.71 0.40 9.26
C ILE A 96 13.82 -0.34 10.01
N MET A 97 13.74 -1.67 10.14
CA MET A 97 14.78 -2.46 10.81
C MET A 97 16.15 -2.33 10.12
N THR A 98 16.19 -2.29 8.78
CA THR A 98 17.44 -2.09 8.04
C THR A 98 18.00 -0.68 8.30
N VAL A 99 17.15 0.33 8.28
CA VAL A 99 17.54 1.74 8.47
C VAL A 99 17.98 2.00 9.92
N PHE A 100 17.19 1.57 10.91
CA PHE A 100 17.54 1.70 12.34
C PHE A 100 18.76 0.86 12.71
N GLY A 101 18.88 -0.36 12.18
CA GLY A 101 20.07 -1.20 12.36
C GLY A 101 21.32 -0.51 11.82
N GLY A 102 21.21 0.14 10.67
CA GLY A 102 22.25 0.99 10.09
C GLY A 102 22.62 2.21 10.97
N TYR A 103 21.63 2.88 11.56
CA TYR A 103 21.86 4.02 12.47
C TYR A 103 22.54 3.62 13.79
N LEU A 104 22.14 2.49 14.37
CA LEU A 104 22.69 1.99 15.64
C LEU A 104 24.01 1.24 15.46
N GLY A 105 24.46 1.04 14.23
CA GLY A 105 25.67 0.27 13.92
C GLY A 105 25.54 -1.22 14.29
N LEU A 106 24.32 -1.73 14.43
CA LEU A 106 24.07 -3.12 14.79
C LEU A 106 24.51 -4.03 13.64
N PRO A 107 25.31 -5.08 13.92
CA PRO A 107 25.59 -6.09 12.92
C PRO A 107 24.30 -6.86 12.65
N LEU A 108 23.57 -6.48 11.61
CA LEU A 108 22.43 -7.25 11.12
C LEU A 108 22.99 -8.60 10.65
N SER A 109 22.51 -9.68 11.25
CA SER A 109 22.98 -11.03 10.98
C SER A 109 22.65 -11.45 9.54
N ASN A 110 23.44 -12.35 8.96
CA ASN A 110 23.25 -12.85 7.60
C ASN A 110 21.82 -13.41 7.35
N SER A 111 21.16 -13.93 8.39
CA SER A 111 19.76 -14.36 8.35
C SER A 111 18.79 -13.24 7.98
N TYR A 112 19.04 -12.00 8.41
CA TYR A 112 18.18 -10.86 8.10
C TYR A 112 18.22 -10.52 6.60
N SER A 113 19.40 -10.61 5.97
CA SER A 113 19.56 -10.33 4.54
C SER A 113 18.90 -11.37 3.64
N LEU A 114 18.64 -12.59 4.15
CA LEU A 114 17.85 -13.59 3.44
C LEU A 114 16.34 -13.40 3.64
N VAL A 115 15.94 -13.01 4.85
CA VAL A 115 14.52 -12.89 5.22
C VAL A 115 13.89 -11.61 4.65
N ALA A 116 14.56 -10.46 4.75
CA ALA A 116 13.99 -9.17 4.36
C ALA A 116 13.52 -9.12 2.87
N PRO A 117 14.28 -9.61 1.88
CA PRO A 117 13.83 -9.63 0.48
C PRO A 117 12.60 -10.52 0.23
N VAL A 118 12.46 -11.62 0.98
CA VAL A 118 11.29 -12.51 0.90
C VAL A 118 10.03 -11.79 1.37
N PHE A 119 10.12 -11.04 2.46
CA PHE A 119 9.00 -10.22 2.95
C PHE A 119 8.62 -9.10 1.97
N ILE A 120 9.63 -8.40 1.42
CA ILE A 120 9.41 -7.32 0.43
C ILE A 120 8.80 -7.88 -0.86
N SER A 121 9.33 -8.98 -1.41
CA SER A 121 8.75 -9.60 -2.61
C SER A 121 7.36 -10.19 -2.39
N GLY A 122 7.04 -10.62 -1.16
CA GLY A 122 5.73 -11.12 -0.77
C GLY A 122 4.64 -10.04 -0.66
N TYR A 123 5.01 -8.75 -0.62
CA TYR A 123 4.06 -7.65 -0.53
C TYR A 123 3.10 -7.60 -1.73
N ALA A 124 3.63 -7.60 -2.95
CA ALA A 124 2.83 -7.49 -4.18
C ALA A 124 1.74 -8.59 -4.34
N PRO A 125 2.04 -9.89 -4.15
CA PRO A 125 0.99 -10.91 -4.19
C PRO A 125 -0.01 -10.78 -3.04
N MET A 126 0.43 -10.33 -1.85
CA MET A 126 -0.47 -10.15 -0.71
C MET A 126 -1.43 -8.96 -0.92
N GLU A 127 -0.95 -7.87 -1.51
CA GLU A 127 -1.77 -6.72 -1.90
C GLU A 127 -2.87 -7.13 -2.89
N ALA A 128 -2.52 -7.93 -3.91
CA ALA A 128 -3.47 -8.47 -4.87
C ALA A 128 -4.50 -9.39 -4.17
N PHE A 129 -4.05 -10.23 -3.24
CA PHE A 129 -4.92 -11.12 -2.48
C PHE A 129 -5.94 -10.36 -1.62
N VAL A 130 -5.48 -9.35 -0.87
CA VAL A 130 -6.33 -8.49 -0.04
C VAL A 130 -7.33 -7.71 -0.88
N THR A 131 -6.96 -7.28 -2.08
CA THR A 131 -7.87 -6.58 -3.01
C THR A 131 -8.95 -7.52 -3.56
N ILE A 132 -8.56 -8.69 -4.06
CA ILE A 132 -9.49 -9.69 -4.61
C ILE A 132 -10.49 -10.14 -3.56
N LEU A 133 -10.03 -10.37 -2.33
CA LEU A 133 -10.93 -10.67 -1.23
C LEU A 133 -11.74 -9.42 -0.84
N GLY A 134 -11.13 -8.29 -0.52
CA GLY A 134 -11.84 -7.17 0.08
C GLY A 134 -12.97 -6.59 -0.79
N PHE A 135 -12.95 -6.80 -2.12
CA PHE A 135 -14.08 -6.48 -2.97
C PHE A 135 -15.19 -7.56 -2.92
N PRO A 136 -16.41 -7.22 -2.43
CA PRO A 136 -17.53 -8.16 -2.43
C PRO A 136 -18.00 -8.54 -3.85
N VAL A 137 -17.73 -7.69 -4.85
CA VAL A 137 -18.02 -7.99 -6.26
C VAL A 137 -17.08 -9.09 -6.79
N TYR A 138 -15.79 -9.04 -6.44
CA TYR A 138 -14.81 -10.05 -6.81
C TYR A 138 -15.03 -11.36 -6.05
N ARG A 139 -15.23 -11.32 -4.72
CA ARG A 139 -15.62 -12.53 -3.95
C ARG A 139 -16.86 -13.19 -4.52
N ARG A 140 -17.91 -12.42 -4.82
CA ARG A 140 -19.16 -12.98 -5.35
C ARG A 140 -18.99 -13.58 -6.74
N ARG A 141 -18.04 -13.12 -7.55
CA ARG A 141 -17.70 -13.74 -8.85
C ARG A 141 -16.83 -14.99 -8.68
N LEU A 142 -15.86 -14.96 -7.78
CA LEU A 142 -15.03 -16.12 -7.44
C LEU A 142 -15.88 -17.30 -6.92
N PHE A 143 -16.82 -17.01 -6.02
CA PHE A 143 -17.77 -17.99 -5.49
C PHE A 143 -18.99 -18.25 -6.42
N ARG A 144 -19.15 -17.51 -7.52
CA ARG A 144 -20.15 -17.78 -8.59
C ARG A 144 -19.61 -18.61 -9.75
N CYS A 145 -18.35 -19.05 -9.68
CA CYS A 145 -17.88 -20.15 -10.50
C CYS A 145 -18.47 -21.50 -10.03
N ALA A 146 -19.14 -21.56 -8.87
CA ALA A 146 -20.21 -22.51 -8.63
C ALA A 146 -21.47 -22.03 -9.37
N PRO A 147 -22.10 -22.85 -10.23
CA PRO A 147 -23.06 -22.39 -11.21
C PRO A 147 -24.28 -21.75 -10.53
N VAL A 148 -24.68 -20.54 -10.94
CA VAL A 148 -26.08 -20.14 -11.23
C VAL A 148 -26.21 -18.63 -11.56
N ARG A 149 -26.79 -18.42 -12.75
CA ARG A 149 -27.55 -17.30 -13.34
C ARG A 149 -27.03 -15.85 -13.21
N ARG A 150 -26.83 -15.25 -14.40
CA ARG A 150 -26.76 -13.80 -14.66
C ARG A 150 -27.80 -13.05 -13.81
N ILE A 151 -27.33 -12.24 -12.87
CA ILE A 151 -28.16 -11.14 -12.37
C ILE A 151 -27.92 -10.03 -13.37
N GLY A 152 -28.87 -9.88 -14.30
CA GLY A 152 -28.92 -8.70 -15.16
C GLY A 152 -29.05 -7.49 -14.26
N VAL A 153 -28.02 -6.63 -14.26
CA VAL A 153 -28.13 -5.27 -13.75
C VAL A 153 -29.08 -4.56 -14.72
N LYS A 154 -30.37 -4.49 -14.36
CA LYS A 154 -31.30 -3.56 -15.00
C LYS A 154 -30.82 -2.16 -14.62
N TYR A 155 -30.21 -1.46 -15.56
CA TYR A 155 -30.13 -0.01 -15.50
C TYR A 155 -31.56 0.52 -15.57
N THR A 156 -32.10 0.96 -14.44
CA THR A 156 -33.38 1.65 -14.40
C THR A 156 -33.25 2.93 -15.22
N LYS A 157 -34.00 2.99 -16.33
CA LYS A 157 -34.29 4.20 -17.08
C LYS A 157 -34.96 5.22 -16.15
N SER A 158 -34.18 6.05 -15.47
CA SER A 158 -34.68 7.21 -14.72
C SER A 158 -34.21 8.55 -15.29
N GLN A 159 -33.60 8.56 -16.49
CA GLN A 159 -33.22 9.80 -17.17
C GLN A 159 -34.10 10.15 -18.39
N GLN A 160 -35.10 9.33 -18.74
CA GLN A 160 -35.92 9.56 -19.93
C GLN A 160 -37.21 10.36 -19.68
N THR A 161 -37.52 10.76 -18.43
CA THR A 161 -38.77 11.45 -18.11
C THR A 161 -38.60 12.97 -17.91
N MET A 162 -37.39 13.49 -17.67
CA MET A 162 -37.20 14.95 -17.50
C MET A 162 -37.13 15.73 -18.83
N THR A 163 -36.83 15.09 -19.96
CA THR A 163 -36.80 15.77 -21.28
C THR A 163 -38.14 15.77 -22.03
N ARG A 164 -39.19 15.07 -21.55
CA ARG A 164 -40.49 15.03 -22.22
C ARG A 164 -41.50 16.07 -21.71
N THR A 165 -41.24 16.70 -20.57
CA THR A 165 -42.12 17.74 -20.01
C THR A 165 -41.77 19.16 -20.46
N GLU A 166 -40.61 19.39 -21.07
CA GLU A 166 -40.23 20.73 -21.59
C GLU A 166 -40.72 20.99 -23.02
N THR A 167 -41.09 19.97 -23.80
CA THR A 167 -41.57 20.13 -25.19
C THR A 167 -43.10 20.14 -25.34
N VAL A 168 -43.87 20.21 -24.26
CA VAL A 168 -45.36 20.25 -24.29
C VAL A 168 -45.90 21.58 -23.74
N LYS A 169 -45.03 22.57 -23.52
CA LYS A 169 -45.42 23.89 -23.01
C LYS A 169 -44.89 25.08 -23.82
N SER A 170 -44.59 24.89 -25.10
CA SER A 170 -44.40 25.99 -26.05
C SER A 170 -45.03 25.69 -27.40
#